data_AF-A0A194W3I5-F1
#
_entry.id   AF-A0A194W3I5-F1
#
_cell.length_a   1.000
_cell.length_b   1.000
_cell.length_c   1.000
_cell.angle_alpha   90.00
_cell.angle_beta   90.00
_cell.angle_gamma   90.00
#
_symmetry.space_group_name_H-M   'P 1'
#
loop_
_entity.id
_entity.type
_entity.pdbx_description
1 polymer ?
#
loop_
_entity_poly.entity_id
_entity_poly.type
_entity_poly.pdbx_seq_one_letter_code
_entity_poly.pdbx_strand_id
1 'polypeptide(L)'
;MKKPRLNNPQPSPTWKTLMGSASAVHHHGEQDAIIYATSGHGVLLISPSLDPVKAIKADIKGEAPTREEEQPRRHELSPGDFAFVPAWTEHQVINEGDVGDVVWVVTRSGGEPVQVDLVGWGGERIGQ
;
A
#
# COMPACT_ATOMS: atom_id res chain seq x y z
N MET A 1 -14.26 -13.59 11.50
CA MET A 1 -13.62 -12.89 10.36
C MET A 1 -12.73 -13.89 9.62
N LYS A 2 -12.88 -14.07 8.31
CA LYS A 2 -11.99 -14.93 7.51
C LYS A 2 -10.64 -14.21 7.38
N LYS A 3 -9.53 -14.90 7.65
CA LYS A 3 -8.19 -14.34 7.40
C LYS A 3 -8.09 -13.93 5.93
N PRO A 4 -7.50 -12.77 5.59
CA PRO A 4 -7.24 -12.42 4.20
C PRO A 4 -6.41 -13.54 3.56
N ARG A 5 -6.76 -13.94 2.33
CA ARG A 5 -5.87 -14.79 1.55
C ARG A 5 -4.67 -13.93 1.17
N LEU A 6 -3.54 -14.11 1.87
CA LEU A 6 -2.29 -13.46 1.50
C LEU A 6 -1.88 -13.97 0.12
N ASN A 7 -1.85 -13.07 -0.85
CA ASN A 7 -1.07 -13.32 -2.06
C ASN A 7 0.38 -13.09 -1.69
N ASN A 8 1.15 -14.17 -1.66
CA ASN A 8 2.60 -14.13 -1.53
C ASN A 8 3.16 -13.83 -2.93
N PRO A 9 3.67 -12.63 -3.22
CA PRO A 9 4.15 -12.35 -4.57
C PRO A 9 5.44 -13.15 -4.80
N GLN A 10 5.40 -13.99 -5.82
CA GLN A 10 6.58 -14.52 -6.51
C GLN A 10 7.47 -13.35 -6.99
N PRO A 11 8.72 -13.58 -7.45
CA PRO A 11 9.58 -12.53 -8.02
C PRO A 11 9.03 -11.87 -9.31
N SER A 12 7.76 -12.09 -9.65
CA SER A 12 7.10 -11.46 -10.77
C SER A 12 6.75 -10.01 -10.47
N PRO A 13 7.00 -9.07 -11.40
CA PRO A 13 6.55 -7.69 -11.28
C PRO A 13 5.02 -7.58 -11.37
N THR A 14 4.34 -8.65 -11.80
CA THR A 14 2.88 -8.73 -11.89
C THR A 14 2.29 -9.25 -10.59
N TRP A 15 1.42 -8.45 -9.99
CA TRP A 15 0.67 -8.81 -8.79
C TRP A 15 -0.80 -8.96 -9.14
N LYS A 16 -1.43 -9.99 -8.61
CA LYS A 16 -2.87 -10.20 -8.73
C LYS A 16 -3.50 -9.91 -7.37
N THR A 17 -4.64 -9.25 -7.32
CA THR A 17 -5.46 -9.15 -6.11
C THR A 17 -6.79 -9.81 -6.40
N LEU A 18 -7.05 -10.94 -5.74
CA LEU A 18 -8.25 -11.73 -5.96
C LEU A 18 -9.50 -10.95 -5.59
N MET A 19 -10.61 -11.28 -6.23
CA MET A 19 -11.92 -10.74 -5.91
C MET A 19 -12.22 -10.76 -4.39
N GLY A 20 -12.67 -9.63 -3.84
CA GLY A 20 -12.99 -9.47 -2.43
C GLY A 20 -11.81 -9.70 -1.47
N SER A 21 -10.58 -9.38 -1.90
CA SER A 21 -9.37 -9.57 -1.11
C SER A 21 -8.48 -8.33 -1.05
N ALA A 22 -7.53 -8.35 -0.13
CA ALA A 22 -6.52 -7.32 0.04
C ALA A 22 -5.15 -7.97 0.28
N SER A 23 -4.11 -7.26 -0.12
CA SER A 23 -2.74 -7.53 0.34
C SER A 23 -2.58 -7.26 1.84
N ALA A 24 -1.47 -7.70 2.44
CA ALA A 24 -1.05 -7.17 3.73
C ALA A 24 -0.71 -5.67 3.62
N VAL A 25 -0.69 -4.97 4.74
CA VAL A 25 -0.02 -3.66 4.79
C VAL A 25 1.48 -3.90 4.67
N HIS A 26 2.16 -3.20 3.77
CA HIS A 26 3.58 -3.42 3.51
C HIS A 26 4.28 -2.15 2.99
N HIS A 27 5.61 -2.16 3.00
CA HIS A 27 6.43 -1.15 2.31
C HIS A 27 7.57 -1.85 1.52
N HIS A 28 8.23 -1.11 0.62
CA HIS A 28 9.30 -1.65 -0.23
C HIS A 28 10.72 -1.28 0.25
N GLY A 29 10.88 -1.02 1.55
CA GLY A 29 12.14 -0.53 2.13
C GLY A 29 12.60 0.77 1.47
N GLU A 30 13.89 0.83 1.11
CA GLU A 30 14.53 1.96 0.43
C GLU A 30 14.13 2.13 -1.05
N GLN A 31 13.23 1.29 -1.58
CA GLN A 31 12.86 1.30 -2.99
C GLN A 31 11.61 2.14 -3.21
N ASP A 32 11.73 3.15 -4.08
CA ASP A 32 10.56 3.77 -4.70
C ASP A 32 9.88 2.76 -5.61
N ALA A 33 8.56 2.88 -5.76
CA ALA A 33 7.77 2.04 -6.63
C ALA A 33 6.79 2.83 -7.51
N ILE A 34 6.55 2.30 -8.71
CA ILE A 34 5.44 2.67 -9.57
C ILE A 34 4.50 1.48 -9.65
N ILE A 35 3.24 1.69 -9.31
CA ILE A 35 2.16 0.71 -9.46
C ILE A 35 1.34 1.11 -10.69
N TYR A 36 1.17 0.20 -11.64
CA TYR A 36 0.35 0.38 -12.82
C TYR A 36 -0.80 -0.64 -12.83
N ALA A 37 -2.04 -0.17 -12.94
CA ALA A 37 -3.20 -1.04 -13.03
C ALA A 37 -3.37 -1.54 -14.47
N THR A 38 -3.18 -2.83 -14.72
CA THR A 38 -3.31 -3.41 -16.06
C THR A 38 -4.73 -3.83 -16.39
N SER A 39 -5.47 -4.34 -15.39
CA SER A 39 -6.84 -4.83 -15.56
C SER A 39 -7.59 -4.88 -14.22
N GLY A 40 -8.92 -4.72 -14.27
CA GLY A 40 -9.75 -4.67 -13.06
C GLY A 40 -9.74 -3.28 -12.42
N HIS A 41 -10.61 -3.08 -11.42
CA HIS A 41 -10.69 -1.84 -10.64
C HIS A 41 -10.32 -2.16 -9.21
N GLY A 42 -9.35 -1.44 -8.65
CA GLY A 42 -8.94 -1.67 -7.28
C GLY A 42 -8.62 -0.38 -6.56
N VAL A 43 -8.23 -0.53 -5.31
CA VAL A 43 -7.98 0.57 -4.40
C VAL A 43 -6.56 0.45 -3.87
N LEU A 44 -5.84 1.56 -3.89
CA LEU A 44 -4.56 1.71 -3.21
C LEU A 44 -4.77 2.57 -1.96
N LEU A 45 -4.54 1.98 -0.80
CA LEU A 45 -4.41 2.70 0.47
C LEU A 45 -2.94 3.02 0.74
N ILE A 46 -2.62 4.23 1.19
CA ILE A 46 -1.25 4.63 1.56
C ILE A 46 -1.20 5.36 2.91
N SER A 47 -0.30 4.98 3.82
CA SER A 47 -0.13 5.56 5.18
C SER A 47 0.83 6.75 5.19
N PRO A 48 0.66 7.65 6.17
CA PRO A 48 -0.28 8.73 6.00
C PRO A 48 0.32 9.89 5.24
N SER A 49 -0.63 10.63 4.67
CA SER A 49 -0.52 12.01 4.22
C SER A 49 -0.39 12.98 5.40
N LEU A 50 0.40 12.67 6.43
CA LEU A 50 0.80 13.71 7.34
C LEU A 50 1.62 14.69 6.51
N ASP A 51 1.00 15.80 6.15
CA ASP A 51 1.71 16.95 5.66
C ASP A 51 2.87 17.14 6.63
N PRO A 52 4.13 17.02 6.17
CA PRO A 52 5.29 17.10 7.07
C PRO A 52 5.25 18.37 7.92
N VAL A 53 4.69 19.46 7.37
CA VAL A 53 4.50 20.73 8.08
C VAL A 53 3.44 20.61 9.17
N LYS A 54 2.37 19.84 8.95
CA LYS A 54 1.31 19.62 9.95
C LYS A 54 1.78 18.70 11.07
N ALA A 55 2.53 17.64 10.76
CA ALA A 55 3.16 16.78 11.76
C ALA A 55 4.15 17.55 12.63
N ILE A 56 5.04 18.35 12.03
CA ILE A 56 5.99 19.21 12.76
C ILE A 56 5.25 20.23 13.64
N LYS A 57 4.17 20.84 13.14
CA LYS A 57 3.37 21.80 13.91
C LYS A 57 2.65 21.15 15.09
N ALA A 58 2.14 19.94 14.92
CA ALA A 58 1.47 19.19 15.98
C ALA A 58 2.48 18.82 17.09
N ASP A 59 3.67 18.36 16.70
CA ASP A 59 4.78 18.06 17.63
C ASP A 59 5.23 19.30 18.42
N ILE A 60 5.46 20.44 17.74
CA ILE A 60 5.80 21.72 18.41
C ILE A 60 4.73 22.15 19.41
N LYS A 61 3.46 21.85 19.13
CA LYS A 61 2.33 22.19 20.01
C LYS A 61 2.02 21.13 21.07
N GLY A 62 2.68 19.96 21.04
CA GLY A 62 2.33 18.82 21.87
C GLY A 62 0.94 18.24 21.58
N GLU A 63 0.43 18.45 20.37
CA GLU A 63 -0.86 17.93 19.92
C GLU A 63 -0.62 16.61 19.18
N ALA A 64 -1.28 15.53 19.61
CA ALA A 64 -1.29 14.29 18.85
C ALA A 64 -2.09 14.49 17.54
N PRO A 65 -1.70 13.84 16.43
CA PRO A 65 -2.52 13.83 15.23
C PRO A 65 -3.91 13.27 15.53
N THR A 66 -4.91 13.82 14.85
CA THR A 66 -6.28 13.33 14.93
C THR A 66 -6.40 11.95 14.29
N ARG A 67 -7.41 11.19 14.71
CA ARG A 67 -7.72 9.87 14.14
C ARG A 67 -8.01 9.90 12.63
N GLU A 68 -8.38 11.05 12.07
CA GLU A 68 -8.52 11.22 10.61
C GLU A 68 -7.18 11.43 9.91
N GLU A 69 -6.21 12.09 10.56
CA GLU A 69 -4.85 12.28 10.04
C GLU A 69 -4.02 11.00 10.08
N GLU A 70 -4.39 10.06 10.94
CA GLU A 70 -3.79 8.73 11.04
C GLU A 70 -4.33 7.73 9.99
N GLN A 71 -5.42 8.08 9.27
CA GLN A 71 -6.00 7.18 8.28
C GLN A 71 -5.23 7.20 6.96
N PRO A 72 -5.05 6.05 6.30
CA PRO A 72 -4.39 5.99 5.01
C PRO A 72 -5.26 6.68 3.94
N ARG A 73 -4.61 7.37 2.99
CA ARG A 73 -5.33 7.94 1.83
C ARG A 73 -5.81 6.81 0.95
N ARG A 74 -7.02 6.96 0.42
CA ARG A 74 -7.62 6.05 -0.54
C ARG A 74 -7.51 6.61 -1.96
N HIS A 75 -6.98 5.81 -2.88
CA HIS A 75 -6.98 6.12 -4.31
C HIS A 75 -7.62 4.96 -5.08
N GLU A 76 -8.63 5.25 -5.87
CA GLU A 76 -9.22 4.29 -6.80
C GLU A 76 -8.38 4.28 -8.07
N LEU A 77 -8.06 3.09 -8.57
CA LEU A 77 -7.24 2.89 -9.76
C LEU A 77 -8.00 2.00 -10.75
N SER A 78 -8.12 2.49 -11.97
CA SER A 78 -8.71 1.81 -13.12
C SER A 78 -7.62 1.38 -14.10
N PRO A 79 -7.90 0.48 -15.06
CA PRO A 79 -6.91 0.06 -16.04
C PRO A 79 -6.33 1.26 -16.81
N GLY A 80 -5.01 1.40 -16.80
CA GLY A 80 -4.31 2.54 -17.38
C GLY A 80 -3.77 3.55 -16.35
N ASP A 81 -4.27 3.53 -15.12
CA ASP A 81 -3.78 4.42 -14.06
C ASP A 81 -2.44 3.97 -13.49
N PHE A 82 -1.66 4.93 -13.01
CA PHE A 82 -0.43 4.68 -12.28
C PHE A 82 -0.38 5.48 -10.98
N ALA A 83 0.30 4.92 -9.98
CA ALA A 83 0.59 5.57 -8.72
C ALA A 83 2.09 5.49 -8.43
N PHE A 84 2.67 6.60 -7.98
CA PHE A 84 4.01 6.63 -7.42
C PHE A 84 3.94 6.42 -5.91
N VAL A 85 4.75 5.50 -5.40
CA VAL A 85 4.84 5.14 -3.98
C VAL A 85 6.30 5.33 -3.56
N PRO A 86 6.62 6.40 -2.82
CA PRO A 86 7.99 6.63 -2.35
C PRO A 86 8.48 5.51 -1.43
N ALA A 87 9.80 5.36 -1.32
CA ALA A 87 10.45 4.50 -0.34
C ALA A 87 9.84 4.66 1.05
N TRP A 88 9.78 3.55 1.80
CA TRP A 88 9.20 3.43 3.15
C TRP A 88 7.70 3.74 3.28
N THR A 89 7.02 4.18 2.22
CA THR A 89 5.59 4.43 2.26
C THR A 89 4.85 3.12 2.45
N GLU A 90 4.19 2.97 3.59
CA GLU A 90 3.30 1.84 3.80
C GLU A 90 2.11 1.95 2.85
N HIS A 91 1.72 0.84 2.26
CA HIS A 91 0.59 0.78 1.36
C HIS A 91 -0.09 -0.59 1.38
N GLN A 92 -1.30 -0.62 0.83
CA GLN A 92 -2.11 -1.81 0.68
C GLN A 92 -2.92 -1.72 -0.60
N VAL A 93 -2.86 -2.76 -1.43
CA VAL A 93 -3.76 -2.94 -2.59
C VAL A 93 -4.96 -3.79 -2.21
N ILE A 94 -6.15 -3.35 -2.61
CA ILE A 94 -7.44 -3.95 -2.28
C ILE A 94 -8.26 -4.13 -3.57
N ASN A 95 -8.91 -5.27 -3.71
CA ASN A 95 -9.96 -5.51 -4.69
C ASN A 95 -11.28 -5.72 -3.95
N GLU A 96 -12.08 -4.65 -3.89
CA GLU A 96 -13.43 -4.65 -3.29
C GLU A 96 -14.50 -5.06 -4.30
N GLY A 97 -14.13 -5.24 -5.58
CA GLY A 97 -15.04 -5.64 -6.63
C GLY A 97 -15.55 -7.08 -6.47
N ASP A 98 -16.70 -7.33 -7.07
CA ASP A 98 -17.37 -8.63 -7.15
C ASP A 98 -17.24 -9.27 -8.55
N VAL A 99 -16.43 -8.67 -9.43
CA VAL A 99 -16.17 -9.16 -10.78
C VAL A 99 -14.66 -9.21 -11.05
N GLY A 100 -14.14 -10.43 -11.15
CA GLY A 100 -12.77 -10.69 -11.60
C GLY A 100 -11.67 -10.27 -10.60
N ASP A 101 -10.43 -10.51 -11.01
CA ASP A 101 -9.25 -10.10 -10.26
C ASP A 101 -8.75 -8.75 -10.75
N VAL A 102 -8.07 -8.00 -9.88
CA VAL A 102 -7.25 -6.88 -10.31
C VAL A 102 -5.83 -7.36 -10.56
N VAL A 103 -5.21 -6.87 -11.63
CA VAL A 103 -3.82 -7.15 -11.96
C VAL A 103 -3.06 -5.83 -12.01
N TRP A 104 -1.93 -5.83 -11.32
CA TRP A 104 -1.03 -4.69 -11.16
C TRP A 104 0.35 -5.07 -11.71
N VAL A 105 1.07 -4.09 -12.24
CA VAL A 105 2.52 -4.17 -12.45
C VAL A 105 3.18 -3.25 -11.44
N VAL A 106 4.12 -3.78 -10.68
CA VAL A 106 4.89 -3.04 -9.68
C VAL A 106 6.35 -2.99 -10.12
N THR A 107 6.80 -1.81 -10.50
CA THR A 107 8.21 -1.53 -10.83
C THR A 107 8.87 -0.88 -9.63
N ARG A 108 10.08 -1.30 -9.27
CA ARG A 108 10.83 -0.78 -8.13
C ARG A 108 12.19 -0.24 -8.56
N SER A 109 12.74 0.73 -7.82
CA SER A 109 14.01 1.39 -8.17
C SER A 109 15.28 0.55 -7.89
N GLY A 110 15.17 -0.54 -7.12
CA GLY A 110 16.32 -1.42 -6.82
C GLY A 110 16.42 -2.64 -7.73
N GLY A 111 17.62 -3.25 -7.76
CA GLY A 111 17.91 -4.40 -8.62
C GLY A 111 17.23 -5.72 -8.21
N GLU A 112 16.83 -5.84 -6.95
CA GLU A 112 16.11 -7.01 -6.42
C GLU A 112 14.85 -6.56 -5.66
N PRO A 113 13.67 -7.18 -5.83
CA PRO A 113 12.44 -6.73 -5.19
C PRO A 113 12.49 -6.85 -3.65
N VAL A 114 12.26 -5.76 -2.92
CA VAL A 114 12.11 -5.76 -1.45
C VAL A 114 10.65 -5.53 -1.06
N GLN A 115 10.10 -6.42 -0.22
CA GLN A 115 8.80 -6.21 0.43
C GLN A 115 8.90 -6.59 1.90
N VAL A 116 8.35 -5.72 2.75
CA VAL A 116 8.28 -5.92 4.19
C VAL A 116 6.81 -5.85 4.60
N ASP A 117 6.25 -7.01 4.96
CA ASP A 117 4.88 -7.10 5.44
C ASP A 117 4.81 -6.65 6.91
N LEU A 118 3.75 -5.92 7.26
CA LEU A 118 3.52 -5.33 8.57
C LEU A 118 2.27 -5.92 9.23
N VAL A 119 2.28 -5.96 10.56
CA VAL A 119 1.10 -6.37 11.36
C VAL A 119 -0.09 -5.43 11.10
N GLY A 120 0.20 -4.16 10.81
CA GLY A 120 -0.76 -3.11 10.44
C GLY A 120 -0.04 -1.81 10.11
N TRP A 121 -0.79 -0.74 9.89
CA TRP A 121 -0.25 0.61 9.66
C TRP A 121 0.55 1.10 10.88
N GLY A 122 1.77 1.60 10.67
CA GLY A 122 2.72 1.97 11.72
C GLY A 122 3.16 0.80 12.61
N GLY A 123 2.89 -0.44 12.20
CA GLY A 123 3.11 -1.64 12.98
C GLY A 123 4.49 -2.27 12.77
N GLU A 124 4.82 -3.26 13.59
CA GLU A 124 6.03 -4.05 13.44
C GLU A 124 5.99 -4.95 12.20
N ARG A 125 7.18 -5.38 11.77
CA ARG A 125 7.36 -6.31 10.65
C ARG A 125 6.88 -7.70 11.04
N ILE A 126 6.18 -8.39 10.14
CA ILE A 126 5.77 -9.77 10.36
C ILE A 126 7.00 -10.68 10.27
N GLY A 127 7.18 -11.55 11.28
CA GLY A 127 8.22 -12.58 11.28
C GLY A 127 9.58 -12.16 11.85
N GLN A 128 9.62 -11.10 12.67
CA GLN A 128 10.74 -10.83 13.59
C GLN A 128 10.61 -11.63 14.89
#